data_AF-A0AAV5Q029-F1
#
_entry.id   AF-A0AAV5Q029-F1
#
_cell.length_a   1.000
_cell.length_b   1.000
_cell.length_c   1.000
_cell.angle_alpha   90.00
_cell.angle_beta   90.00
_cell.angle_gamma   90.00
#
_symmetry.space_group_name_H-M   'P 1'
#
loop_
_entity.id
_entity.type
_entity.pdbx_description
1 polymer ?
#
loop_
_entity_poly.entity_id
_entity_poly.type
_entity_poly.pdbx_seq_one_letter_code
_entity_poly.pdbx_strand_id
1 'polypeptide(L)'
;MSNGNNSNFQDPLLSLASGGIAGALSRTAVSPMERVKVLFQIQGAGSARSYEKGTLSTVWQIWKDEGYRGLFRGNGVNCIRIVPYTAIQYTIYEKLKKSITKGKRDLSTFEKLGCGLTGGVASVAGTYPMDLVKTRLSILTAARLKNTSGKGMLMSAPLKKNGVVDLSMWGNLKHIYYKEGGFKGLYRGFVPTSMGVAPYVAFNFCIYEQLKESAQFYIPEYSKHTILMLSIGALSGGIAQSLVYPFDILRRRFQVASMNHGSLGFQYSGVWDAIKTIIMKEGVKGLYKGWVANMWKIMPSMAVQWSTYDLIRNWLQLF
;
A
#
# COMPACT_ATOMS: atom_id res chain seq x y z
N MET A 1 23.12 22.99 34.31
CA MET A 1 23.25 23.55 32.95
C MET A 1 23.65 22.45 31.99
N SER A 2 22.75 22.03 31.11
CA SER A 2 23.08 21.39 29.83
C SER A 2 21.89 21.62 28.90
N ASN A 3 21.79 22.86 28.44
CA ASN A 3 21.03 23.23 27.25
C ASN A 3 21.95 22.96 26.07
N GLY A 4 21.90 21.77 25.49
CA GLY A 4 22.68 21.40 24.31
C GLY A 4 21.87 20.51 23.39
N ASN A 5 21.66 20.97 22.15
CA ASN A 5 21.26 20.20 20.96
C ASN A 5 19.78 19.83 20.74
N ASN A 6 18.83 20.74 21.00
CA ASN A 6 17.52 20.69 20.33
C ASN A 6 17.49 21.37 18.94
N SER A 7 18.63 21.88 18.45
CA SER A 7 18.74 22.60 17.16
C SER A 7 18.87 21.69 15.93
N ASN A 8 19.41 20.48 16.05
CA ASN A 8 19.59 19.58 14.90
C ASN A 8 18.27 19.01 14.33
N PHE A 9 17.18 19.05 15.10
CA PHE A 9 15.84 18.61 14.66
C PHE A 9 15.00 19.72 14.01
N GLN A 10 15.50 20.95 13.92
CA GLN A 10 14.82 22.01 13.18
C GLN A 10 15.10 21.93 11.68
N ASP A 11 16.08 21.14 11.21
CA ASP A 11 16.31 20.96 9.77
C ASP A 11 15.25 20.02 9.17
N PRO A 12 14.31 20.55 8.35
CA PRO A 12 13.27 19.73 7.74
C PRO A 12 13.83 18.64 6.81
N LEU A 13 15.05 18.82 6.28
CA LEU A 13 15.70 17.86 5.39
C LEU A 13 16.13 16.60 6.14
N LEU A 14 16.69 16.75 7.35
CA LEU A 14 17.12 15.64 8.19
C LEU A 14 15.93 14.79 8.68
N SER A 15 14.84 15.46 9.07
CA SER A 15 13.56 14.82 9.41
C SER A 15 12.94 14.08 8.21
N LEU A 16 13.04 14.65 7.00
CA LEU A 16 12.57 14.02 5.78
C LEU A 16 13.42 12.80 5.39
N ALA A 17 14.75 12.90 5.51
CA ALA A 17 15.68 11.82 5.21
C ALA A 17 15.51 10.64 6.16
N SER A 18 15.45 10.90 7.47
CA SER A 18 15.20 9.88 8.50
C SER A 18 13.86 9.20 8.33
N GLY A 19 12.78 9.97 8.10
CA GLY A 19 11.45 9.43 7.79
C GLY A 19 11.44 8.62 6.49
N GLY A 20 12.18 9.06 5.47
CA GLY A 20 12.34 8.36 4.20
C GLY A 20 13.04 7.00 4.34
N ILE A 21 14.15 6.95 5.08
CA ILE A 21 14.90 5.72 5.36
C ILE A 21 14.06 4.76 6.22
N ALA A 22 13.44 5.26 7.29
CA ALA A 22 12.55 4.47 8.13
C ALA A 22 11.37 3.88 7.34
N GLY A 23 10.78 4.69 6.46
CA GLY A 23 9.76 4.24 5.52
C GLY A 23 10.27 3.15 4.59
N ALA A 24 11.45 3.31 3.99
CA ALA A 24 12.02 2.33 3.06
C ALA A 24 12.35 1.00 3.73
N LEU A 25 12.91 1.03 4.96
CA LEU A 25 13.21 -0.16 5.74
C LEU A 25 11.93 -0.89 6.16
N SER A 26 10.92 -0.17 6.64
CA SER A 26 9.60 -0.74 6.96
C SER A 26 8.97 -1.43 5.73
N ARG A 27 8.96 -0.75 4.57
CA ARG A 27 8.44 -1.33 3.32
C ARG A 27 9.20 -2.57 2.87
N THR A 28 10.51 -2.59 3.07
CA THR A 28 11.36 -3.72 2.72
C THR A 28 11.08 -4.91 3.61
N ALA A 29 11.00 -4.70 4.93
CA ALA A 29 10.70 -5.76 5.90
C ALA A 29 9.36 -6.46 5.60
N VAL A 30 8.36 -5.71 5.13
CA VAL A 30 7.03 -6.25 4.85
C VAL A 30 6.77 -6.59 3.38
N SER A 31 7.76 -6.43 2.50
CA SER A 31 7.65 -6.72 1.08
C SER A 31 7.17 -8.15 0.78
N PRO A 32 7.64 -9.21 1.47
CA PRO A 32 7.16 -10.57 1.22
C PRO A 32 5.64 -10.70 1.42
N MET A 33 5.10 -10.11 2.49
CA MET A 33 3.66 -10.16 2.78
C MET A 33 2.85 -9.28 1.82
N GLU A 34 3.37 -8.10 1.47
CA GLU A 34 2.74 -7.24 0.46
C GLU A 34 2.65 -7.95 -0.89
N ARG A 35 3.68 -8.71 -1.26
CA ARG A 35 3.67 -9.50 -2.49
C ARG A 35 2.60 -10.60 -2.45
N VAL A 36 2.53 -11.37 -1.36
CA VAL A 36 1.49 -12.41 -1.19
C VAL A 36 0.09 -11.80 -1.25
N LYS A 37 -0.13 -10.66 -0.57
CA LYS A 37 -1.38 -9.90 -0.64
C LYS A 37 -1.74 -9.63 -2.10
N VAL A 38 -0.85 -8.97 -2.86
CA VAL A 38 -1.12 -8.63 -4.27
C VAL A 38 -1.47 -9.87 -5.08
N LEU A 39 -0.70 -10.96 -4.94
CA LEU A 39 -0.94 -12.22 -5.65
C LEU A 39 -2.28 -12.85 -5.30
N PHE A 40 -2.77 -12.73 -4.06
CA PHE A 40 -4.10 -13.22 -3.67
C PHE A 40 -5.22 -12.34 -4.24
N GLN A 41 -5.05 -11.02 -4.21
CA GLN A 41 -6.06 -10.06 -4.68
C GLN A 41 -6.38 -10.19 -6.17
N ILE A 42 -5.42 -10.68 -6.97
CA ILE A 42 -5.55 -10.85 -8.42
C ILE A 42 -5.95 -12.26 -8.87
N GLN A 43 -6.23 -13.20 -7.95
CA GLN A 43 -6.72 -14.53 -8.35
C GLN A 43 -8.19 -14.45 -8.71
N GLY A 44 -8.53 -14.64 -9.98
CA GLY A 44 -9.90 -14.68 -10.47
C GLY A 44 -10.53 -16.08 -10.35
N ALA A 45 -11.83 -16.18 -10.61
CA ALA A 45 -12.56 -17.45 -10.63
C ALA A 45 -12.02 -18.49 -11.64
N GLY A 46 -11.37 -18.04 -12.73
CA GLY A 46 -10.87 -18.90 -13.81
C GLY A 46 -9.35 -19.17 -13.79
N SER A 47 -8.60 -18.59 -12.85
CA SER A 47 -7.17 -18.88 -12.71
C SER A 47 -7.00 -20.15 -11.88
N ALA A 48 -6.19 -21.11 -12.33
CA ALA A 48 -5.87 -22.30 -11.53
C ALA A 48 -5.43 -21.81 -10.14
N ARG A 49 -6.14 -22.24 -9.08
CA ARG A 49 -6.04 -21.71 -7.71
C ARG A 49 -4.62 -21.96 -7.16
N SER A 50 -3.74 -21.08 -7.58
CA SER A 50 -2.30 -21.33 -7.63
C SER A 50 -1.63 -21.18 -6.29
N TYR A 51 -2.34 -20.59 -5.33
CA TYR A 51 -1.85 -20.29 -3.99
C TYR A 51 -2.94 -20.48 -2.93
N GLU A 52 -3.61 -21.65 -2.93
CA GLU A 52 -4.67 -21.97 -1.96
C GLU A 52 -4.18 -22.29 -0.56
N LYS A 53 -2.93 -22.75 -0.44
CA LYS A 53 -2.38 -23.31 0.81
C LYS A 53 -2.01 -22.26 1.86
N GLY A 54 -2.57 -21.05 1.76
CA GLY A 54 -2.40 -19.97 2.72
C GLY A 54 -1.12 -19.12 2.52
N THR A 55 -0.99 -18.10 3.36
CA THR A 55 0.04 -17.05 3.25
C THR A 55 1.46 -17.62 3.33
N LEU A 56 1.77 -18.43 4.35
CA LEU A 56 3.12 -18.97 4.56
C LEU A 56 3.55 -19.96 3.47
N SER A 57 2.63 -20.84 3.04
CA SER A 57 2.91 -21.75 1.92
C SER A 57 3.20 -20.97 0.63
N THR A 58 2.52 -19.85 0.42
CA THR A 58 2.76 -18.98 -0.73
C THR A 58 4.12 -18.29 -0.67
N VAL A 59 4.55 -17.82 0.51
CA VAL A 59 5.90 -17.25 0.70
C VAL A 59 6.96 -18.30 0.36
N TRP A 60 6.79 -19.51 0.89
CA TRP A 60 7.70 -20.62 0.64
C TRP A 60 7.72 -21.02 -0.84
N GLN A 61 6.55 -21.05 -1.48
CA GLN A 61 6.45 -21.30 -2.92
C GLN A 61 7.18 -20.23 -3.73
N ILE A 62 7.01 -18.95 -3.43
CA ILE A 62 7.74 -17.87 -4.11
C ILE A 62 9.25 -17.99 -3.89
N TRP A 63 9.68 -18.35 -2.67
CA TRP A 63 11.09 -18.59 -2.38
C TRP A 63 11.64 -19.72 -3.25
N LYS A 64 10.94 -20.86 -3.34
CA LYS A 64 11.37 -21.99 -4.15
C LYS A 64 11.34 -21.70 -5.65
N ASP A 65 10.28 -21.05 -6.12
CA ASP A 65 10.06 -20.83 -7.55
C ASP A 65 10.96 -19.69 -8.08
N GLU A 66 11.12 -18.59 -7.33
CA GLU A 66 11.75 -17.36 -7.79
C GLU A 66 13.01 -16.94 -7.01
N GLY A 67 13.36 -17.66 -5.96
CA GLY A 67 14.43 -17.32 -5.03
C GLY A 67 14.11 -16.14 -4.10
N TYR A 68 15.06 -15.81 -3.23
CA TYR A 68 14.91 -14.74 -2.23
C TYR A 68 14.60 -13.37 -2.86
N ARG A 69 15.22 -13.05 -4.01
CA ARG A 69 14.96 -11.80 -4.77
C ARG A 69 13.52 -11.72 -5.28
N GLY A 70 12.86 -12.85 -5.47
CA GLY A 70 11.43 -12.93 -5.74
C GLY A 70 10.63 -12.15 -4.70
N LEU A 71 10.81 -12.43 -3.42
CA LEU A 71 10.00 -11.83 -2.35
C LEU A 71 10.00 -10.29 -2.33
N PHE A 72 11.01 -9.66 -2.95
CA PHE A 72 11.18 -8.20 -3.01
C PHE A 72 10.83 -7.59 -4.38
N ARG A 73 10.21 -8.34 -5.29
CA ARG A 73 9.80 -7.83 -6.62
C ARG A 73 8.79 -6.69 -6.49
N GLY A 74 9.15 -5.53 -7.03
CA GLY A 74 8.37 -4.29 -6.93
C GLY A 74 8.71 -3.43 -5.72
N ASN A 75 9.49 -3.93 -4.74
CA ASN A 75 9.85 -3.16 -3.55
C ASN A 75 10.69 -1.91 -3.88
N GLY A 76 11.60 -2.00 -4.85
CA GLY A 76 12.40 -0.83 -5.27
C GLY A 76 11.52 0.36 -5.71
N VAL A 77 10.46 0.10 -6.48
CA VAL A 77 9.49 1.14 -6.88
C VAL A 77 8.77 1.72 -5.66
N ASN A 78 8.47 0.88 -4.67
CA ASN A 78 7.85 1.28 -3.42
C ASN A 78 8.76 2.22 -2.60
N CYS A 79 10.06 1.95 -2.55
CA CYS A 79 11.03 2.80 -1.85
C CYS A 79 11.21 4.14 -2.56
N ILE A 80 11.40 4.13 -3.89
CA ILE A 80 11.54 5.37 -4.68
C ILE A 80 10.30 6.26 -4.53
N ARG A 81 9.11 5.65 -4.42
CA ARG A 81 7.84 6.38 -4.28
C ARG A 81 7.72 7.19 -3.00
N ILE A 82 8.44 6.84 -1.93
CA ILE A 82 8.29 7.48 -0.61
C ILE A 82 8.57 8.99 -0.70
N VAL A 83 9.66 9.37 -1.35
CA VAL A 83 10.09 10.77 -1.45
C VAL A 83 9.05 11.66 -2.16
N PRO A 84 8.65 11.40 -3.42
CA PRO A 84 7.67 12.24 -4.10
C PRO A 84 6.29 12.19 -3.44
N TYR A 85 5.92 11.05 -2.84
CA TYR A 85 4.66 10.92 -2.10
C TYR A 85 4.62 11.88 -0.91
N THR A 86 5.64 11.84 -0.05
CA THR A 86 5.72 12.70 1.14
C THR A 86 5.87 14.17 0.76
N ALA A 87 6.64 14.50 -0.28
CA ALA A 87 6.82 15.87 -0.75
C ALA A 87 5.49 16.52 -1.18
N ILE A 88 4.69 15.81 -1.98
CA ILE A 88 3.37 16.30 -2.44
C ILE A 88 2.42 16.43 -1.25
N GLN A 89 2.37 15.41 -0.39
CA GLN A 89 1.48 15.41 0.76
C GLN A 89 1.76 16.58 1.71
N TYR A 90 3.04 16.81 2.05
CA TYR A 90 3.45 17.90 2.92
C TYR A 90 3.18 19.26 2.30
N THR A 91 3.54 19.44 1.02
CA THR A 91 3.31 20.71 0.31
C THR A 91 1.83 21.09 0.28
N ILE A 92 0.95 20.14 0.02
CA ILE A 92 -0.50 20.40 -0.02
C ILE A 92 -1.04 20.63 1.39
N TYR A 93 -0.60 19.84 2.37
CA TYR A 93 -0.99 20.04 3.76
C TYR A 93 -0.63 21.44 4.25
N GLU A 94 0.60 21.91 4.03
CA GLU A 94 1.06 23.23 4.45
C GLU A 94 0.33 24.37 3.71
N LYS A 95 0.07 24.21 2.41
CA LYS A 95 -0.71 25.20 1.65
C LYS A 95 -2.14 25.32 2.19
N LEU A 96 -2.80 24.20 2.43
CA LEU A 96 -4.16 24.19 2.99
C LEU A 96 -4.18 24.73 4.42
N LYS A 97 -3.22 24.33 5.25
CA LYS A 97 -3.03 24.84 6.62
C LYS A 97 -2.94 26.37 6.61
N LYS A 98 -2.01 26.93 5.82
CA LYS A 98 -1.81 28.39 5.69
C LYS A 98 -3.07 29.09 5.17
N SER A 99 -3.77 28.49 4.21
CA SER A 99 -4.99 29.06 3.64
C SER A 99 -6.15 29.10 4.66
N ILE A 100 -6.34 28.05 5.45
CA ILE A 100 -7.45 27.94 6.41
C ILE A 100 -7.20 28.78 7.64
N THR A 101 -5.99 28.69 8.22
CA THR A 101 -5.70 29.38 9.47
C THR A 101 -5.33 30.84 9.26
N LYS A 102 -4.98 31.23 8.03
CA LYS A 102 -4.38 32.53 7.68
C LYS A 102 -3.17 32.87 8.57
N GLY A 103 -2.52 31.86 9.15
CA GLY A 103 -1.41 32.00 10.09
C GLY A 103 -1.79 32.44 11.52
N LYS A 104 -3.09 32.55 11.85
CA LYS A 104 -3.55 33.12 13.14
C LYS A 104 -3.90 32.10 14.21
N ARG A 105 -4.07 30.83 13.84
CA ARG A 105 -4.46 29.74 14.74
C ARG A 105 -3.94 28.40 14.24
N ASP A 106 -4.05 27.37 15.07
CA ASP A 106 -3.89 25.99 14.62
C ASP A 106 -5.17 25.40 14.01
N LEU A 107 -5.00 24.32 13.24
CA LEU A 107 -6.10 23.57 12.64
C LEU A 107 -6.85 22.76 13.70
N SER A 108 -8.18 22.73 13.63
CA SER A 108 -9.01 21.82 14.39
C SER A 108 -8.79 20.37 13.93
N THR A 109 -9.23 19.38 14.72
CA THR A 109 -9.09 17.95 14.39
C THR A 109 -9.67 17.62 13.02
N PHE A 110 -10.87 18.12 12.71
CA PHE A 110 -11.52 17.88 11.42
C PHE A 110 -10.81 18.61 10.26
N GLU A 111 -10.26 19.80 10.48
CA GLU A 111 -9.47 20.50 9.47
C GLU A 111 -8.15 19.78 9.18
N LYS A 112 -7.46 19.25 10.22
CA LYS A 112 -6.26 18.41 10.06
C LYS A 112 -6.58 17.16 9.24
N LEU A 113 -7.70 16.49 9.55
CA LEU A 113 -8.17 15.33 8.80
C LEU A 113 -8.47 15.69 7.33
N GLY A 114 -9.17 16.79 7.07
CA GLY A 114 -9.48 17.25 5.71
C GLY A 114 -8.23 17.63 4.90
N CYS A 115 -7.29 18.36 5.51
CA CYS A 115 -6.00 18.69 4.89
C CYS A 115 -5.17 17.44 4.60
N GLY A 116 -5.14 16.51 5.56
CA GLY A 116 -4.44 15.22 5.43
C GLY A 116 -5.03 14.34 4.32
N LEU A 117 -6.36 14.26 4.23
CA LEU A 117 -7.07 13.54 3.18
C LEU A 117 -6.79 14.13 1.80
N THR A 118 -6.90 15.45 1.66
CA THR A 118 -6.64 16.14 0.39
C THR A 118 -5.19 15.97 -0.05
N GLY A 119 -4.24 16.15 0.88
CA GLY A 119 -2.82 15.90 0.64
C GLY A 119 -2.54 14.44 0.26
N GLY A 120 -3.20 13.49 0.91
CA GLY A 120 -3.08 12.06 0.61
C GLY A 120 -3.63 11.67 -0.76
N VAL A 121 -4.82 12.17 -1.15
CA VAL A 121 -5.39 11.90 -2.48
C VAL A 121 -4.52 12.52 -3.58
N ALA A 122 -4.03 13.73 -3.36
CA ALA A 122 -3.17 14.40 -4.34
C ALA A 122 -1.78 13.75 -4.45
N SER A 123 -1.18 13.28 -3.35
CA SER A 123 0.06 12.51 -3.40
C SER A 123 -0.12 11.15 -4.07
N VAL A 124 -1.27 10.49 -3.85
CA VAL A 124 -1.67 9.29 -4.61
C VAL A 124 -1.80 9.62 -6.09
N ALA A 125 -2.44 10.73 -6.47
CA ALA A 125 -2.58 11.14 -7.87
C ALA A 125 -1.24 11.42 -8.55
N GLY A 126 -0.32 12.14 -7.89
CA GLY A 126 1.00 12.45 -8.43
C GLY A 126 1.92 11.22 -8.52
N THR A 127 1.75 10.23 -7.64
CA THR A 127 2.59 9.03 -7.62
C THR A 127 1.91 7.76 -8.16
N TYR A 128 0.71 7.90 -8.74
CA TYR A 128 -0.09 6.76 -9.18
C TYR A 128 0.59 5.86 -10.22
N PRO A 129 1.32 6.41 -11.22
CA PRO A 129 2.03 5.57 -12.19
C PRO A 129 3.02 4.61 -11.54
N MET A 130 3.68 5.02 -10.45
CA MET A 130 4.62 4.17 -9.71
C MET A 130 3.88 3.03 -8.99
N ASP A 131 2.70 3.29 -8.45
CA ASP A 131 1.86 2.27 -7.82
C ASP A 131 1.35 1.22 -8.82
N LEU A 132 0.98 1.66 -10.02
CA LEU A 132 0.60 0.76 -11.09
C LEU A 132 1.77 -0.13 -11.50
N VAL A 133 2.93 0.47 -11.78
CA VAL A 133 4.13 -0.26 -12.20
C VAL A 133 4.60 -1.25 -11.13
N LYS A 134 4.64 -0.83 -9.86
CA LYS A 134 4.95 -1.73 -8.71
C LYS A 134 4.08 -2.99 -8.76
N THR A 135 2.77 -2.80 -8.87
CA THR A 135 1.79 -3.89 -8.82
C THR A 135 2.03 -4.88 -9.95
N ARG A 136 2.25 -4.37 -11.16
CA ARG A 136 2.48 -5.20 -12.35
C ARG A 136 3.82 -5.94 -12.28
N LEU A 137 4.87 -5.31 -11.79
CA LEU A 137 6.18 -5.97 -11.61
C LEU A 137 6.11 -7.13 -10.61
N SER A 138 5.37 -6.97 -9.51
CA SER A 138 5.16 -8.04 -8.53
C SER A 138 4.43 -9.27 -9.10
N ILE A 139 3.65 -9.08 -10.17
CA ILE A 139 2.84 -10.11 -10.82
C ILE A 139 3.57 -10.75 -12.01
N LEU A 140 4.19 -9.95 -12.88
CA LEU A 140 4.88 -10.42 -14.08
C LEU A 140 5.98 -11.45 -13.77
N THR A 141 6.61 -11.33 -12.60
CA THR A 141 7.63 -12.30 -12.17
C THR A 141 7.02 -13.66 -11.80
N ALA A 142 5.86 -13.66 -11.13
CA ALA A 142 5.13 -14.90 -10.79
C ALA A 142 4.60 -15.63 -12.03
N ALA A 143 4.23 -14.90 -13.07
CA ALA A 143 3.79 -15.46 -14.35
C ALA A 143 4.91 -16.19 -15.12
N ARG A 144 6.17 -15.74 -14.99
CA ARG A 144 7.30 -16.24 -15.80
C ARG A 144 7.74 -17.66 -15.39
N LEU A 145 7.69 -17.98 -14.10
CA LEU A 145 8.28 -19.23 -13.58
C LEU A 145 7.33 -20.43 -13.65
N LYS A 146 6.02 -20.19 -13.56
CA LYS A 146 5.02 -21.25 -13.78
C LYS A 146 4.91 -21.70 -15.24
N ASN A 147 5.20 -20.82 -16.19
CA ASN A 147 5.28 -21.17 -17.62
C ASN A 147 6.45 -22.10 -17.94
N THR A 148 7.54 -22.09 -17.16
CA THR A 148 8.67 -23.02 -17.32
C THR A 148 8.39 -24.38 -16.66
N SER A 149 7.61 -24.41 -15.57
CA SER A 149 7.39 -25.60 -14.75
C SER A 149 6.13 -26.41 -15.08
N GLY A 150 5.38 -26.06 -16.14
CA GLY A 150 4.22 -26.82 -16.64
C GLY A 150 3.03 -26.97 -15.68
N LYS A 151 3.06 -26.37 -14.49
CA LYS A 151 2.03 -26.52 -13.45
C LYS A 151 1.38 -25.18 -13.11
N GLY A 152 0.13 -25.02 -13.56
CA GLY A 152 -0.85 -24.08 -13.00
C GLY A 152 -0.72 -22.63 -13.49
N MET A 153 -1.58 -22.24 -14.43
CA MET A 153 -1.56 -20.91 -15.02
C MET A 153 -2.34 -19.90 -14.16
N LEU A 154 -1.63 -18.98 -13.49
CA LEU A 154 -2.20 -17.67 -13.11
C LEU A 154 -2.18 -16.69 -14.28
N MET A 155 -1.22 -16.85 -15.19
CA MET A 155 -1.02 -16.04 -16.39
C MET A 155 -0.23 -16.84 -17.41
N SER A 156 -0.66 -16.82 -18.67
CA SER A 156 0.27 -17.02 -19.79
C SER A 156 1.14 -15.76 -19.84
N ALA A 157 2.43 -15.86 -19.52
CA ALA A 157 3.34 -14.74 -19.75
C ALA A 157 3.25 -14.32 -21.24
N PRO A 158 3.30 -13.02 -21.58
CA PRO A 158 3.31 -12.60 -22.96
C PRO A 158 4.63 -13.09 -23.57
N LEU A 159 4.57 -14.22 -24.28
CA LEU A 159 5.63 -14.67 -25.17
C LEU A 159 5.64 -13.70 -26.34
N LYS A 160 6.39 -12.61 -26.22
CA LYS A 160 6.84 -11.91 -27.41
C LYS A 160 7.86 -12.82 -28.07
N LYS A 161 7.60 -13.16 -29.33
CA LYS A 161 8.34 -14.11 -30.19
C LYS A 161 9.86 -13.87 -30.26
N ASN A 162 10.35 -12.69 -29.86
CA ASN A 162 11.77 -12.29 -29.96
C ASN A 162 12.29 -11.61 -28.67
N GLY A 163 12.53 -12.39 -27.59
CA GLY A 163 13.51 -12.05 -26.54
C GLY A 163 13.29 -10.77 -25.71
N VAL A 164 12.99 -10.97 -24.42
CA VAL A 164 13.00 -9.95 -23.35
C VAL A 164 11.81 -8.97 -23.38
N VAL A 165 10.75 -9.31 -22.66
CA VAL A 165 9.88 -8.29 -22.07
C VAL A 165 10.75 -7.52 -21.09
N ASP A 166 10.97 -6.23 -21.32
CA ASP A 166 11.73 -5.40 -20.39
C ASP A 166 10.97 -5.32 -19.06
N LEU A 167 11.40 -6.17 -18.12
CA LEU A 167 10.88 -6.32 -16.76
C LEU A 167 11.35 -5.17 -15.86
N SER A 168 12.02 -4.17 -16.42
CA SER A 168 12.40 -2.96 -15.71
C SER A 168 11.16 -2.10 -15.44
N MET A 169 11.25 -1.30 -14.38
CA MET A 169 10.24 -0.29 -14.05
C MET A 169 9.91 0.60 -15.25
N TRP A 170 10.93 1.02 -16.00
CA TRP A 170 10.80 1.88 -17.17
C TRP A 170 10.17 1.16 -18.37
N GLY A 171 10.53 -0.10 -18.62
CA GLY A 171 9.93 -0.93 -19.65
C GLY A 171 8.43 -1.13 -19.43
N ASN A 172 8.03 -1.42 -18.20
CA ASN A 172 6.62 -1.55 -17.81
C ASN A 172 5.84 -0.24 -18.01
N LEU A 173 6.42 0.90 -17.57
CA LEU A 173 5.82 2.21 -17.73
C LEU A 173 5.60 2.57 -19.21
N LYS A 174 6.65 2.42 -20.03
CA LYS A 174 6.58 2.65 -21.49
C LYS A 174 5.55 1.73 -22.14
N HIS A 175 5.49 0.46 -21.73
CA HIS A 175 4.53 -0.49 -22.27
C HIS A 175 3.09 -0.04 -22.00
N ILE A 176 2.77 0.36 -20.77
CA ILE A 176 1.42 0.86 -20.44
C ILE A 176 1.07 2.09 -21.28
N TYR A 177 2.01 3.04 -21.36
CA TYR A 177 1.80 4.29 -22.07
C TYR A 177 1.56 4.05 -23.56
N TYR A 178 2.45 3.31 -24.24
CA TYR A 178 2.37 3.14 -25.69
C TYR A 178 1.42 2.03 -26.16
N LYS A 179 1.09 1.03 -25.31
CA LYS A 179 0.33 -0.15 -25.73
C LYS A 179 -1.01 -0.36 -25.02
N GLU A 180 -1.27 0.29 -23.89
CA GLU A 180 -2.45 0.00 -23.07
C GLU A 180 -3.38 1.20 -22.82
N GLY A 181 -3.16 2.32 -23.50
CA GLY A 181 -4.05 3.49 -23.46
C GLY A 181 -3.45 4.76 -22.86
N GLY A 182 -2.13 4.94 -22.95
CA GLY A 182 -1.47 6.22 -22.61
C GLY A 182 -1.66 6.62 -21.16
N PHE A 183 -1.91 7.91 -20.95
CA PHE A 183 -2.15 8.48 -19.63
C PHE A 183 -3.34 7.84 -18.93
N LYS A 184 -4.46 7.57 -19.61
CA LYS A 184 -5.62 6.90 -18.97
C LYS A 184 -5.26 5.49 -18.48
N GLY A 185 -4.38 4.79 -19.21
CA GLY A 185 -3.84 3.49 -18.81
C GLY A 185 -3.04 3.55 -17.51
N LEU A 186 -2.24 4.62 -17.32
CA LEU A 186 -1.41 4.82 -16.13
C LEU A 186 -2.22 5.05 -14.85
N TYR A 187 -3.49 5.48 -14.97
CA TYR A 187 -4.38 5.78 -13.84
C TYR A 187 -5.46 4.72 -13.61
N ARG A 188 -5.34 3.54 -14.21
CA ARG A 188 -6.27 2.43 -13.98
C ARG A 188 -6.26 2.00 -12.51
N GLY A 189 -7.43 2.09 -11.87
CA GLY A 189 -7.63 1.80 -10.46
C GLY A 189 -7.53 3.01 -9.55
N PHE A 190 -7.31 4.22 -10.09
CA PHE A 190 -7.26 5.44 -9.27
C PHE A 190 -8.59 5.70 -8.57
N VAL A 191 -9.71 5.58 -9.28
CA VAL A 191 -11.07 5.76 -8.73
C VAL A 191 -11.33 4.87 -7.50
N PRO A 192 -11.19 3.53 -7.56
CA PRO A 192 -11.36 2.70 -6.36
C PRO A 192 -10.31 2.98 -5.28
N THR A 193 -9.11 3.44 -5.63
CA THR A 193 -8.12 3.88 -4.62
C THR A 193 -8.65 5.08 -3.84
N SER A 194 -9.09 6.13 -4.53
CA SER A 194 -9.59 7.35 -3.91
C SER A 194 -10.87 7.11 -3.11
N MET A 195 -11.78 6.28 -3.62
CA MET A 195 -13.00 5.86 -2.90
C MET A 195 -12.70 5.11 -1.61
N GLY A 196 -11.55 4.43 -1.50
CA GLY A 196 -11.15 3.74 -0.27
C GLY A 196 -10.51 4.66 0.78
N VAL A 197 -9.75 5.68 0.36
CA VAL A 197 -8.96 6.52 1.28
C VAL A 197 -9.85 7.29 2.27
N ALA A 198 -10.89 7.97 1.79
CA ALA A 198 -11.74 8.79 2.66
C ALA A 198 -12.53 7.95 3.70
N PRO A 199 -13.24 6.87 3.32
CA PRO A 199 -13.88 5.98 4.28
C PRO A 199 -12.89 5.35 5.27
N TYR A 200 -11.68 5.01 4.83
CA TYR A 200 -10.68 4.44 5.73
C TYR A 200 -10.33 5.41 6.86
N VAL A 201 -10.06 6.67 6.53
CA VAL A 201 -9.75 7.70 7.53
C VAL A 201 -10.93 7.94 8.46
N ALA A 202 -12.16 8.03 7.91
CA ALA A 202 -13.36 8.24 8.71
C ALA A 202 -13.62 7.08 9.68
N PHE A 203 -13.64 5.83 9.20
CA PHE A 203 -13.84 4.66 10.05
C PHE A 203 -12.74 4.50 11.08
N ASN A 204 -11.48 4.69 10.67
CA ASN A 204 -10.35 4.58 11.60
C ASN A 204 -10.47 5.60 12.73
N PHE A 205 -10.81 6.85 12.41
CA PHE A 205 -11.02 7.89 13.41
C PHE A 205 -12.16 7.55 14.38
N CYS A 206 -13.34 7.20 13.87
CA CYS A 206 -14.49 6.88 14.72
C CYS A 206 -14.23 5.68 15.62
N ILE A 207 -13.65 4.60 15.08
CA ILE A 207 -13.34 3.39 15.85
C ILE A 207 -12.23 3.68 16.87
N TYR A 208 -11.22 4.46 16.48
CA TYR A 208 -10.14 4.85 17.39
C TYR A 208 -10.66 5.64 18.58
N GLU A 209 -11.48 6.68 18.36
CA GLU A 209 -12.05 7.47 19.47
C GLU A 209 -12.94 6.58 20.35
N GLN A 210 -13.76 5.69 19.78
CA GLN A 210 -14.62 4.81 20.58
C GLN A 210 -13.83 3.82 21.46
N LEU A 211 -12.77 3.23 20.92
CA LEU A 211 -11.87 2.33 21.66
C LEU A 211 -11.07 3.08 22.72
N LYS A 212 -10.66 4.31 22.40
CA LYS A 212 -9.93 5.20 23.31
C LYS A 212 -10.79 5.64 24.49
N GLU A 213 -12.04 6.06 24.24
CA GLU A 213 -13.01 6.40 25.29
C GLU A 213 -13.26 5.21 26.22
N SER A 214 -13.48 4.02 25.64
CA SER A 214 -13.61 2.78 26.40
C SER A 214 -12.38 2.50 27.25
N ALA A 215 -11.18 2.61 26.68
CA ALA A 215 -9.93 2.34 27.40
C ALA A 215 -9.69 3.33 28.56
N GLN A 216 -9.98 4.62 28.35
CA GLN A 216 -9.89 5.65 29.39
C GLN A 216 -10.87 5.39 30.54
N PHE A 217 -12.05 4.82 30.24
CA PHE A 217 -13.06 4.48 31.25
C PHE A 217 -12.61 3.31 32.15
N TYR A 218 -12.05 2.25 31.58
CA TYR A 218 -11.66 1.06 32.34
C TYR A 218 -10.27 1.16 32.99
N ILE A 219 -9.35 1.92 32.39
CA ILE A 219 -7.96 2.03 32.86
C ILE A 219 -7.64 3.53 33.03
N PRO A 220 -7.74 4.06 34.26
CA PRO A 220 -7.21 5.38 34.58
C PRO A 220 -5.74 5.44 34.20
N GLU A 221 -5.32 6.50 33.50
CA GLU A 221 -3.95 6.66 32.95
C GLU A 221 -3.55 5.69 31.82
N TYR A 222 -4.50 5.20 31.00
CA TYR A 222 -4.19 4.35 29.83
C TYR A 222 -3.07 4.91 28.92
N SER A 223 -2.90 6.24 28.88
CA SER A 223 -1.87 6.94 28.12
C SER A 223 -0.44 6.64 28.54
N LYS A 224 -0.21 6.10 29.75
CA LYS A 224 1.12 5.65 30.19
C LYS A 224 1.48 4.27 29.63
N HIS A 225 0.50 3.51 29.14
CA HIS A 225 0.70 2.17 28.60
C HIS A 225 0.86 2.20 27.08
N THR A 226 2.10 2.34 26.60
CA THR A 226 2.44 2.38 25.16
C THR A 226 1.87 1.19 24.38
N ILE A 227 1.94 -0.03 24.94
CA ILE A 227 1.43 -1.25 24.30
C ILE A 227 -0.09 -1.17 24.10
N LEU A 228 -0.82 -0.61 25.08
CA LEU A 228 -2.26 -0.46 25.00
C LEU A 228 -2.66 0.57 23.95
N MET A 229 -1.98 1.72 23.90
CA MET A 229 -2.20 2.73 22.86
C MET A 229 -1.92 2.18 21.46
N LEU A 230 -0.84 1.42 21.30
CA LEU A 230 -0.50 0.76 20.03
C LEU A 230 -1.54 -0.29 19.65
N SER A 231 -2.06 -1.04 20.62
CA SER A 231 -3.10 -2.07 20.41
C SER A 231 -4.41 -1.43 19.96
N ILE A 232 -4.83 -0.32 20.57
CA ILE A 232 -6.02 0.44 20.15
C ILE A 232 -5.85 0.96 18.72
N GLY A 233 -4.67 1.51 18.39
CA GLY A 233 -4.35 1.95 17.03
C GLY A 233 -4.35 0.82 16.00
N ALA A 234 -3.79 -0.34 16.37
CA ALA A 234 -3.77 -1.52 15.49
C ALA A 234 -5.17 -2.12 15.28
N LEU A 235 -5.99 -2.20 16.33
CA LEU A 235 -7.36 -2.71 16.27
C LEU A 235 -8.26 -1.79 15.44
N SER A 236 -8.27 -0.49 15.73
CA SER A 236 -9.02 0.50 14.95
C SER A 236 -8.63 0.48 13.48
N GLY A 237 -7.33 0.50 13.20
CA GLY A 237 -6.81 0.41 11.84
C GLY A 237 -7.16 -0.89 11.13
N GLY A 238 -7.12 -2.03 11.84
CA GLY A 238 -7.49 -3.34 11.31
C GLY A 238 -8.97 -3.46 10.95
N ILE A 239 -9.86 -2.95 11.82
CA ILE A 239 -11.31 -2.94 11.58
C ILE A 239 -11.64 -1.99 10.43
N ALA A 240 -11.12 -0.76 10.44
CA ALA A 240 -11.32 0.20 9.35
C ALA A 240 -10.83 -0.33 8.00
N GLN A 241 -9.66 -0.98 7.99
CA GLN A 241 -9.11 -1.61 6.79
C GLN A 241 -9.97 -2.78 6.29
N SER A 242 -10.66 -3.50 7.19
CA SER A 242 -11.57 -4.59 6.84
C SER A 242 -12.82 -4.07 6.15
N LEU A 243 -13.40 -2.97 6.65
CA LEU A 243 -14.56 -2.32 6.04
C LEU A 243 -14.27 -1.79 4.63
N VAL A 244 -13.06 -1.26 4.42
CA VAL A 244 -12.63 -0.67 3.14
C VAL A 244 -11.99 -1.69 2.20
N TYR A 245 -11.72 -2.91 2.67
CA TYR A 245 -10.99 -3.93 1.91
C TYR A 245 -11.54 -4.24 0.50
N PRO A 246 -12.88 -4.19 0.24
CA PRO A 246 -13.41 -4.34 -1.11
C PRO A 246 -12.80 -3.36 -2.13
N PHE A 247 -12.61 -2.09 -1.75
CA PHE A 247 -11.98 -1.09 -2.63
C PHE A 247 -10.50 -1.40 -2.90
N ASP A 248 -9.83 -2.01 -1.93
CA ASP A 248 -8.45 -2.48 -2.04
C ASP A 248 -8.33 -3.62 -3.09
N ILE A 249 -9.31 -4.55 -3.12
CA ILE A 249 -9.41 -5.57 -4.19
C ILE A 249 -9.60 -4.91 -5.54
N LEU A 250 -10.61 -4.05 -5.66
CA LEU A 250 -10.96 -3.40 -6.90
C LEU A 250 -9.77 -2.64 -7.47
N ARG A 251 -9.09 -1.85 -6.63
CA ARG A 251 -7.85 -1.17 -7.01
C ARG A 251 -6.87 -2.11 -7.70
N ARG A 252 -6.53 -3.26 -7.08
CA ARG A 252 -5.56 -4.19 -7.67
C ARG A 252 -6.06 -4.79 -8.97
N ARG A 253 -7.33 -5.16 -9.06
CA ARG A 253 -7.89 -5.77 -10.28
C ARG A 253 -7.93 -4.79 -11.45
N PHE A 254 -8.29 -3.52 -11.19
CA PHE A 254 -8.23 -2.48 -12.21
C PHE A 254 -6.79 -2.20 -12.67
N GLN A 255 -5.82 -2.22 -11.77
CA GLN A 255 -4.39 -2.03 -12.10
C GLN A 255 -3.85 -3.11 -13.06
N VAL A 256 -4.44 -4.30 -13.03
CA VAL A 256 -3.99 -5.46 -13.82
C VAL A 256 -4.94 -5.82 -14.97
N ALA A 257 -6.11 -5.18 -15.05
CA ALA A 257 -7.19 -5.50 -15.99
C ALA A 257 -6.75 -5.58 -17.46
N SER A 258 -5.83 -4.71 -17.87
CA SER A 258 -5.33 -4.64 -19.25
C SER A 258 -4.02 -5.39 -19.49
N MET A 259 -3.46 -6.03 -18.46
CA MET A 259 -2.27 -6.86 -18.66
C MET A 259 -2.62 -8.02 -19.59
N ASN A 260 -1.68 -8.36 -20.48
CA ASN A 260 -1.80 -9.48 -21.43
C ASN A 260 -3.11 -9.45 -22.24
N HIS A 261 -3.47 -8.28 -22.79
CA HIS A 261 -4.69 -8.11 -23.59
C HIS A 261 -5.99 -8.50 -22.84
N GLY A 262 -6.00 -8.39 -21.51
CA GLY A 262 -7.16 -8.77 -20.70
C GLY A 262 -7.26 -10.27 -20.40
N SER A 263 -6.18 -11.04 -20.58
CA SER A 263 -6.16 -12.49 -20.31
C SER A 263 -6.49 -12.87 -18.86
N LEU A 264 -6.45 -11.91 -17.92
CA LEU A 264 -6.87 -12.10 -16.54
C LEU A 264 -8.39 -12.16 -16.35
N GLY A 265 -9.18 -11.82 -17.38
CA GLY A 265 -10.63 -11.86 -17.32
C GLY A 265 -11.27 -10.77 -16.45
N PHE A 266 -10.47 -9.80 -15.96
CA PHE A 266 -10.96 -8.65 -15.20
C PHE A 266 -11.32 -7.51 -16.15
N GLN A 267 -12.49 -7.60 -16.77
CA GLN A 267 -13.08 -6.50 -17.51
C GLN A 267 -14.27 -5.97 -16.72
N TYR A 268 -14.16 -4.71 -16.31
CA TYR A 268 -15.18 -4.02 -15.52
C TYR A 268 -15.48 -2.69 -16.19
N SER A 269 -16.76 -2.37 -16.34
CA SER A 269 -17.21 -1.06 -16.82
C SER A 269 -17.05 0.03 -15.75
N GLY A 270 -17.10 -0.34 -14.47
CA GLY A 270 -16.96 0.57 -13.33
C GLY A 270 -16.82 -0.15 -11.98
N VAL A 271 -16.72 0.62 -10.90
CA VAL A 271 -16.56 0.12 -9.52
C VAL A 271 -17.74 -0.77 -9.11
N TRP A 272 -18.97 -0.32 -9.36
CA TRP A 272 -20.17 -1.08 -9.00
C TRP A 272 -20.32 -2.38 -9.79
N ASP A 273 -20.06 -2.32 -11.08
CA ASP A 273 -20.02 -3.49 -11.95
C ASP A 273 -18.95 -4.50 -11.50
N ALA A 274 -17.78 -4.00 -11.07
CA ALA A 274 -16.74 -4.85 -10.50
C ALA A 274 -17.19 -5.55 -9.23
N ILE A 275 -17.80 -4.83 -8.27
CA ILE A 275 -18.33 -5.43 -7.04
C ILE A 275 -19.36 -6.52 -7.38
N LYS A 276 -20.34 -6.20 -8.23
CA LYS A 276 -21.39 -7.14 -8.64
C LYS A 276 -20.79 -8.38 -9.32
N THR A 277 -19.88 -8.18 -10.27
CA THR A 277 -19.22 -9.26 -11.00
C THR A 277 -18.40 -10.16 -10.07
N ILE A 278 -17.70 -9.58 -9.08
CA ILE A 278 -16.92 -10.36 -8.10
C ILE A 278 -17.86 -11.19 -7.23
N ILE A 279 -18.93 -10.61 -6.70
CA ILE A 279 -19.89 -11.33 -5.88
C ILE A 279 -20.54 -12.46 -6.67
N MET A 280 -20.92 -12.22 -7.93
CA MET A 280 -21.54 -13.25 -8.79
C MET A 280 -20.58 -14.38 -9.17
N LYS A 281 -19.31 -14.09 -9.47
CA LYS A 281 -18.35 -15.09 -9.97
C LYS A 281 -17.53 -15.77 -8.87
N GLU A 282 -17.27 -15.09 -7.75
CA GLU A 282 -16.34 -15.53 -6.70
C GLU A 282 -16.96 -15.55 -5.31
N GLY A 283 -18.21 -15.09 -5.18
CA GLY A 283 -18.89 -14.90 -3.90
C GLY A 283 -18.33 -13.73 -3.09
N VAL A 284 -18.93 -13.49 -1.92
CA VAL A 284 -18.52 -12.42 -0.99
C VAL A 284 -17.07 -12.59 -0.54
N LYS A 285 -16.59 -13.83 -0.41
CA LYS A 285 -15.19 -14.13 -0.08
C LYS A 285 -14.19 -13.61 -1.13
N GLY A 286 -14.62 -13.43 -2.38
CA GLY A 286 -13.82 -12.81 -3.44
C GLY A 286 -13.38 -11.37 -3.12
N LEU A 287 -14.21 -10.62 -2.38
CA LEU A 287 -13.92 -9.25 -1.95
C LEU A 287 -12.90 -9.16 -0.80
N TYR A 288 -12.52 -10.30 -0.20
CA TYR A 288 -11.59 -10.36 0.95
C TYR A 288 -10.35 -11.22 0.68
N LYS A 289 -10.08 -11.56 -0.59
CA LYS A 289 -8.87 -12.29 -0.99
C LYS A 289 -7.61 -11.53 -0.60
N GLY A 290 -6.71 -12.15 0.16
CA GLY A 290 -5.49 -11.48 0.63
C GLY A 290 -5.65 -10.70 1.95
N TRP A 291 -6.83 -10.71 2.57
CA TRP A 291 -7.07 -9.96 3.80
C TRP A 291 -6.16 -10.42 4.94
N VAL A 292 -6.01 -11.74 5.13
CA VAL A 292 -5.11 -12.31 6.16
C VAL A 292 -3.66 -11.87 5.94
N ALA A 293 -3.16 -11.95 4.71
CA ALA A 293 -1.82 -11.48 4.37
C ALA A 293 -1.64 -9.98 4.64
N ASN A 294 -2.70 -9.19 4.44
CA ASN A 294 -2.70 -7.77 4.78
C ASN A 294 -2.65 -7.54 6.30
N MET A 295 -3.39 -8.30 7.11
CA MET A 295 -3.36 -8.18 8.58
C MET A 295 -1.99 -8.53 9.15
N TRP A 296 -1.39 -9.63 8.68
CA TRP A 296 -0.05 -10.07 9.07
C TRP A 296 1.04 -9.05 8.73
N LYS A 297 0.82 -8.23 7.71
CA LYS A 297 1.73 -7.17 7.28
C LYS A 297 1.71 -5.95 8.22
N ILE A 298 0.57 -5.64 8.85
CA ILE A 298 0.39 -4.37 9.58
C ILE A 298 1.33 -4.30 10.79
N MET A 299 1.33 -5.33 11.63
CA MET A 299 2.11 -5.31 12.87
C MET A 299 3.63 -5.17 12.64
N PRO A 300 4.28 -5.99 11.77
CA PRO A 300 5.71 -5.84 11.50
C PRO A 300 6.05 -4.50 10.83
N SER A 301 5.17 -3.98 9.99
CA SER A 301 5.39 -2.68 9.33
C SER A 301 5.47 -1.56 10.36
N MET A 302 4.54 -1.54 11.31
CA MET A 302 4.51 -0.53 12.38
C MET A 302 5.72 -0.69 13.30
N ALA A 303 6.02 -1.92 13.75
CA ALA A 303 7.17 -2.18 14.61
C ALA A 303 8.48 -1.69 13.98
N VAL A 304 8.76 -2.09 12.73
CA VAL A 304 9.99 -1.68 12.03
C VAL A 304 10.01 -0.17 11.80
N GLN A 305 8.89 0.45 11.43
CA GLN A 305 8.84 1.89 11.18
C GLN A 305 9.17 2.70 12.44
N TRP A 306 8.56 2.36 13.57
CA TRP A 306 8.80 3.06 14.85
C TRP A 306 10.19 2.79 15.39
N SER A 307 10.62 1.52 15.45
CA SER A 307 11.97 1.18 15.90
C SER A 307 13.04 1.84 15.05
N THR A 308 12.86 1.89 13.72
CA THR A 308 13.82 2.55 12.84
C THR A 308 13.82 4.07 13.02
N TYR A 309 12.64 4.67 13.20
CA TYR A 309 12.53 6.10 13.48
C TYR A 309 13.25 6.46 14.79
N ASP A 310 13.03 5.69 15.85
CA ASP A 310 13.67 5.91 17.15
C ASP A 310 15.19 5.69 17.09
N LEU A 311 15.65 4.66 16.39
CA LEU A 311 17.08 4.41 16.20
C LEU A 311 17.77 5.54 15.43
N ILE A 312 17.17 6.00 14.33
CA ILE A 312 17.72 7.12 13.55
C ILE A 312 17.69 8.40 14.38
N ARG A 313 16.60 8.63 15.13
CA ARG A 313 16.49 9.77 16.03
C ARG A 313 17.59 9.77 17.08
N ASN A 314 17.81 8.65 17.75
CA ASN A 314 18.84 8.52 18.79
C ASN A 314 20.25 8.66 18.19
N TRP A 315 20.50 8.06 17.02
CA TRP A 315 21.79 8.17 16.34
C TRP A 315 22.09 9.62 15.94
N LEU A 316 21.10 10.36 15.43
CA LEU A 316 21.24 11.77 15.07
C LEU A 316 21.33 12.72 16.28
N GLN A 317 20.96 12.28 17.48
CA GLN A 317 21.17 13.06 18.72
C GLN A 317 22.58 12.88 19.29
N LEU A 318 23.29 11.83 18.87
CA LEU A 318 24.68 11.55 19.28
C LEU A 318 25.72 12.33 18.45
N PHE A 319 25.30 12.99 17.36
CA PHE A 319 26.13 13.84 16.50
C PHE A 319 25.57 15.28 16.46
#